data_AF-A0A6I2IMM3-F1
#
_entry.id   AF-A0A6I2IMM3-F1
#
_cell.length_a   1.000
_cell.length_b   1.000
_cell.length_c   1.000
_cell.angle_alpha   90.00
_cell.angle_beta   90.00
_cell.angle_gamma   90.00
#
_symmetry.space_group_name_H-M   'P 1'
#
loop_
_entity.id
_entity.type
_entity.pdbx_description
1 polymer ?
#
loop_
_entity_poly.entity_id
_entity_poly.type
_entity_poly.pdbx_seq_one_letter_code
_entity_poly.pdbx_strand_id
1 'polypeptide(L)' 'MSQKRRFTPEFKKEAVALVTDQDYTVARAAASLMQVVR' A
#
# COMPACT_ATOMS: atom_id res chain seq x y z
N MET A 1 -19.50 10.27 -8.76
CA MET A 1 -19.42 9.31 -7.64
C MET A 1 -17.96 9.02 -7.36
N SER A 2 -17.46 9.32 -6.15
CA SER A 2 -16.06 9.08 -5.78
C SER A 2 -15.84 7.57 -5.69
N GLN A 3 -15.27 6.99 -6.74
CA GLN A 3 -14.91 5.57 -6.77
C GLN A 3 -13.80 5.37 -5.73
N LYS A 4 -14.19 4.97 -4.51
CA LYS A 4 -13.23 4.65 -3.46
C LYS A 4 -12.33 3.56 -4.03
N ARG A 5 -11.04 3.87 -4.22
CA ARG A 5 -10.04 2.89 -4.65
C ARG A 5 -10.15 1.70 -3.69
N ARG A 6 -10.65 0.57 -4.20
CA ARG A 6 -10.74 -0.66 -3.42
C ARG A 6 -9.35 -1.26 -3.38
N PHE A 7 -8.66 -1.07 -2.27
CA PHE A 7 -7.43 -1.81 -2.00
C PHE A 7 -7.78 -3.27 -1.76
N THR A 8 -7.09 -4.18 -2.44
CA THR A 8 -7.26 -5.60 -2.24
C THR A 8 -6.74 -6.02 -0.86
N PRO A 9 -7.20 -7.13 -0.29
CA PRO A 9 -6.63 -7.68 0.93
C PRO A 9 -5.12 -7.90 0.84
N GLU A 10 -4.63 -8.30 -0.34
CA GLU A 10 -3.20 -8.52 -0.63
C GLU A 10 -2.43 -7.21 -0.54
N PHE A 11 -2.97 -6.13 -1.13
CA PHE A 11 -2.37 -4.80 -1.01
C PHE A 11 -2.22 -4.38 0.45
N LYS A 12 -3.22 -4.66 1.30
CA LYS A 12 -3.16 -4.32 2.72
C LYS A 12 -2.10 -5.13 3.46
N LYS A 13 -1.95 -6.42 3.15
CA LYS A 13 -0.94 -7.28 3.77
C LYS A 13 0.47 -6.80 3.44
N GLU A 14 0.73 -6.49 2.16
CA GLU A 14 2.01 -5.94 1.71
C GLU A 14 2.29 -4.59 2.38
N ALA A 15 1.27 -3.72 2.50
CA ALA A 15 1.42 -2.43 3.17
C ALA A 15 1.80 -2.57 4.65
N VAL A 16 1.20 -3.53 5.35
CA VAL A 16 1.54 -3.83 6.75
C VAL A 16 2.96 -4.35 6.83
N ALA A 17 3.35 -5.31 6.00
CA ALA A 17 4.69 -5.88 6.00
C ALA A 17 5.77 -4.81 5.76
N LEU A 18 5.55 -3.87 4.83
CA LEU A 18 6.48 -2.77 4.60
C LEU A 18 6.68 -1.90 5.85
N VAL A 19 5.60 -1.61 6.59
CA VAL A 19 5.68 -0.76 7.79
C VAL A 19 6.30 -1.51 8.97
N THR A 20 5.95 -2.79 9.17
CA THR A 20 6.37 -3.55 10.35
C THR A 20 7.72 -4.24 10.19
N ASP A 21 8.06 -4.68 8.98
CA ASP A 21 9.23 -5.52 8.71
C ASP A 21 10.39 -4.71 8.10
N GLN A 22 10.05 -3.68 7.31
CA GLN A 22 11.04 -2.86 6.59
C GLN A 22 11.14 -1.43 7.14
N ASP A 23 10.48 -1.12 8.26
CA ASP A 23 10.49 0.20 8.91
C ASP A 23 10.04 1.34 7.99
N TYR A 24 9.17 1.05 7.02
CA TYR A 24 8.65 2.10 6.14
C TYR A 24 7.65 2.96 6.90
N THR A 25 7.73 4.27 6.67
CA THR A 25 6.61 5.14 7.03
C THR A 25 5.40 4.80 6.17
N VAL A 26 4.19 5.03 6.70
CA VAL A 26 2.93 4.78 6.01
C VAL A 26 2.91 5.41 4.60
N ALA A 27 3.46 6.62 4.47
CA ALA A 27 3.57 7.32 3.19
C ALA A 27 4.50 6.59 2.19
N ARG A 28 5.63 6.06 2.66
CA ARG A 28 6.59 5.34 1.83
C ARG A 28 6.03 3.99 1.38
N ALA A 29 5.37 3.25 2.27
CA ALA A 29 4.70 1.99 1.94
C ALA A 29 3.60 2.21 0.89
N ALA A 30 2.78 3.26 1.05
CA ALA A 30 1.77 3.63 0.07
C ALA A 30 2.38 4.00 -1.28
N ALA A 31 3.45 4.81 -1.31
CA ALA A 31 4.12 5.20 -2.54
C ALA A 31 4.78 4.02 -3.28
N SER A 32 5.34 3.06 -2.55
CA SER A 32 5.92 1.84 -3.13
C SER A 32 4.85 0.94 -3.76
N LEU A 33 3.71 0.75 -3.11
CA LEU A 33 2.65 -0.13 -3.61
C LEU A 33 1.74 0.54 -4.66
N MET A 34 1.58 1.87 -4.62
CA MET A 34 0.81 2.61 -5.61
C MET A 34 1.53 2.79 -6.95
N GLN A 35 2.83 2.48 -7.05
CA GLN A 35 3.59 2.56 -8.30
C GLN A 35 3.38 1.35 -9.24
N VAL A 36 2.67 0.30 -8.83
CA VAL A 36 2.44 -0.93 -9.62
C VAL A 36 1.19 -0.82 -10.51
N VAL A 37 1.00 0.33 -11.16
CA VAL A 37 0.06 0.48 -12.29
C VAL A 37 0.82 1.16 -13.43
N ARG A 38 1.62 0.35 -14.14
CA ARG A 38 2.04 0.59 -15.52
C ARG A 38 1.71 -0.64 -16.35
#